data_AF-A0A8T5TEG1-F1
#
_entry.id   AF-A0A8T5TEG1-F1
#
_cell.length_a   1.000
_cell.length_b   1.000
_cell.length_c   1.000
_cell.angle_alpha   90.00
_cell.angle_beta   90.00
_cell.angle_gamma   90.00
#
_symmetry.space_group_name_H-M   'P 1'
#
loop_
_entity.id
_entity.type
_entity.pdbx_description
1 polymer ?
#
loop_
_entity_poly.entity_id
_entity_poly.type
_entity_poly.pdbx_seq_one_letter_code
_entity_poly.pdbx_strand_id
1 'polypeptide(L)'
;MEDKEESYIDAIKKDLKKKIINKVKNEILQDIYKEIAEKDDILTDEVISLLDKKISSNSVVKKKNFKPQKETLPKQQKKYECTISVQTILKTAAHALKYANSNIPREKWIEVIGLLAGKLDKNKILHLEDAYPMGHGTAITVKIRNPDNHARAFKEIQKNKQFICGWYHSHPSYGLFMSKEDVGTQSVYQRLWDKAVALVIDPYQINGKSFGFKMFRADLNNGNWNEVPFMIKGAVDVSVLPEFLKFINPLTEGKALFLEYDEE
;
A
#
# COMPACT_ATOMS: atom_id res chain seq x y z
N MET A 1 -20.62 -36.26 21.71
CA MET A 1 -19.98 -35.39 22.74
C MET A 1 -18.90 -34.52 22.10
N GLU A 2 -18.23 -35.01 21.05
CA GLU A 2 -17.17 -34.29 20.30
C GLU A 2 -17.64 -33.00 19.59
N ASP A 3 -18.84 -32.97 18.98
CA ASP A 3 -19.34 -31.79 18.25
C ASP A 3 -19.54 -30.52 19.12
N LYS A 4 -19.74 -30.68 20.44
CA LYS A 4 -19.92 -29.55 21.36
C LYS A 4 -18.58 -28.97 21.82
N GLU A 5 -17.52 -29.77 21.87
CA GLU A 5 -16.17 -29.31 22.24
C GLU A 5 -15.51 -28.55 21.09
N GLU A 6 -15.71 -29.00 19.85
CA GLU A 6 -15.18 -28.32 18.67
C GLU A 6 -15.83 -26.93 18.47
N SER A 7 -17.15 -26.84 18.69
CA SER A 7 -17.89 -25.58 18.69
C SER A 7 -17.43 -24.60 19.79
N TYR A 8 -17.07 -25.11 20.97
CA TYR A 8 -16.59 -24.30 22.09
C TYR A 8 -15.17 -23.76 21.86
N ILE A 9 -14.27 -24.58 21.30
CA ILE A 9 -12.91 -24.16 20.96
C ILE A 9 -12.92 -23.08 19.86
N ASP A 10 -13.82 -23.19 18.88
CA ASP A 10 -13.97 -22.18 17.84
C ASP A 10 -14.54 -20.86 18.37
N ALA A 11 -15.46 -20.92 19.34
CA ALA A 11 -15.95 -19.73 20.03
C ALA A 11 -14.82 -19.01 20.80
N ILE A 12 -13.95 -19.77 21.47
CA ILE A 12 -12.78 -19.23 22.19
C ILE A 12 -11.79 -18.60 21.21
N LYS A 13 -11.45 -19.27 20.09
CA LYS A 13 -10.55 -18.72 19.06
C LYS A 13 -11.09 -17.42 18.48
N LYS A 14 -12.41 -17.35 18.23
CA LYS A 14 -13.07 -16.16 17.70
C LYS A 14 -13.02 -14.99 18.69
N ASP A 15 -13.25 -15.25 19.98
CA ASP A 15 -13.16 -14.23 21.03
C ASP A 15 -11.70 -13.76 21.25
N LEU A 16 -10.74 -14.68 21.21
CA LEU A 16 -9.32 -14.36 21.31
C LEU A 16 -8.85 -13.52 20.11
N LYS A 17 -9.27 -13.88 18.89
CA LYS A 17 -8.99 -13.11 17.67
C LYS A 17 -9.59 -11.70 17.79
N LYS A 18 -10.82 -11.57 18.27
CA LYS A 18 -11.48 -10.28 18.48
C LYS A 18 -10.75 -9.41 19.51
N LYS A 19 -10.29 -10.01 20.61
CA LYS A 19 -9.49 -9.33 21.65
C LYS A 19 -8.14 -8.85 21.11
N ILE A 20 -7.44 -9.67 20.31
CA ILE A 20 -6.17 -9.31 19.69
C ILE A 20 -6.37 -8.17 18.69
N ILE A 21 -7.38 -8.26 17.82
CA ILE A 21 -7.71 -7.20 16.85
C ILE A 21 -8.01 -5.88 17.57
N ASN A 22 -8.83 -5.91 18.63
CA ASN A 22 -9.13 -4.70 19.40
C ASN A 22 -7.89 -4.10 20.06
N LYS A 23 -6.99 -4.94 20.56
CA LYS A 23 -5.73 -4.48 21.15
C LYS A 23 -4.82 -3.83 20.11
N VAL A 24 -4.63 -4.47 18.95
CA VAL A 24 -3.84 -3.94 17.84
C VAL A 24 -4.45 -2.65 17.29
N LYS A 25 -5.80 -2.59 17.18
CA LYS A 25 -6.52 -1.37 16.77
C LYS A 25 -6.23 -0.21 17.73
N ASN A 26 -6.24 -0.47 19.03
CA ASN A 26 -5.95 0.56 20.02
C ASN A 26 -4.48 1.01 19.95
N GLU A 27 -3.53 0.10 19.75
CA GLU A 27 -2.11 0.43 19.58
C GLU A 27 -1.87 1.27 18.30
N ILE A 28 -2.43 0.86 17.16
CA ILE A 28 -2.34 1.62 15.89
C ILE A 28 -3.00 2.99 16.02
N LEU A 29 -4.16 3.09 16.67
CA LEU A 29 -4.80 4.38 16.92
C LEU A 29 -3.90 5.30 17.74
N GLN A 30 -3.28 4.79 18.80
CA GLN A 30 -2.33 5.56 19.62
C GLN A 30 -1.14 6.04 18.81
N ASP A 31 -0.59 5.21 17.93
CA ASP A 31 0.53 5.59 17.05
C ASP A 31 0.12 6.66 16.03
N ILE A 32 -1.07 6.54 15.42
CA ILE A 32 -1.63 7.55 14.52
C ILE A 32 -1.86 8.87 15.27
N TYR A 33 -2.43 8.82 16.48
CA TYR A 33 -2.65 10.01 17.30
C TYR A 33 -1.34 10.69 17.68
N LYS A 34 -0.31 9.91 18.01
CA LYS A 34 1.02 10.44 18.31
C LYS A 34 1.65 11.09 17.08
N GLU A 35 1.50 10.48 15.92
CA GLU A 35 2.03 11.03 14.66
C GLU A 35 1.30 12.32 14.23
N ILE A 36 -0.01 12.42 14.48
CA ILE A 36 -0.78 13.66 14.28
C ILE A 36 -0.34 14.72 15.29
N ALA A 37 -0.19 14.37 16.56
CA ALA A 37 0.28 15.29 17.61
C ALA A 37 1.72 15.79 17.38
N GLU A 38 2.58 14.99 16.75
CA GLU A 38 3.93 15.39 16.36
C GLU A 38 3.96 16.24 15.07
N LYS A 39 2.90 16.21 14.25
CA LYS A 39 2.81 16.92 12.96
C LYS A 39 2.07 18.25 13.03
N ASP A 40 1.14 18.42 13.97
CA ASP A 40 0.40 19.66 14.16
C ASP A 40 0.86 20.37 15.46
N ASP A 41 1.65 21.44 15.32
CA ASP A 41 2.07 22.34 16.42
C ASP A 41 0.90 23.21 16.95
N ILE A 42 -0.35 22.76 16.75
CA ILE A 42 -1.58 23.47 17.11
C ILE A 42 -2.61 22.44 17.61
N LEU A 43 -2.45 21.99 18.85
CA LEU A 43 -3.57 21.42 19.60
C LEU A 43 -3.79 22.30 20.81
N THR A 44 -4.90 23.05 20.80
CA THR A 44 -5.34 23.94 21.87
C THR A 44 -5.66 23.15 23.15
N ASP A 45 -5.43 23.78 24.30
CA ASP A 45 -5.59 23.21 25.66
C ASP A 45 -6.95 22.52 25.93
N GLU A 46 -7.99 22.90 25.16
CA GLU A 46 -9.30 22.24 25.20
C GLU A 46 -9.27 20.78 24.76
N VAL A 47 -8.44 20.41 23.77
CA VAL A 47 -8.35 19.03 23.27
C VAL A 47 -7.60 18.15 24.27
N ILE A 48 -6.56 18.69 24.93
CA ILE A 48 -5.78 17.99 25.96
C ILE A 48 -6.64 17.67 27.19
N SER A 49 -7.45 18.63 27.63
CA SER A 49 -8.44 18.46 28.72
C SER A 49 -9.47 17.36 28.45
N LEU A 50 -9.91 17.23 27.20
CA LEU A 50 -10.85 16.18 26.78
C LEU A 50 -10.18 14.80 26.68
N LEU A 51 -8.88 14.75 26.38
CA LEU A 51 -8.10 13.53 26.29
C LEU A 51 -7.77 12.95 27.68
N ASP A 52 -7.36 13.79 28.65
CA ASP A 52 -7.01 13.33 30.00
C ASP A 52 -8.20 12.74 30.76
N LYS A 53 -9.41 13.29 30.56
CA LYS A 53 -10.65 12.74 31.14
C LYS A 53 -11.01 11.35 30.61
N LYS A 54 -10.58 11.00 29.39
CA LYS A 54 -10.86 9.68 28.80
C LYS A 54 -9.82 8.62 29.16
N ILE A 55 -8.60 9.01 29.50
CA ILE A 55 -7.51 8.09 29.84
C ILE A 55 -7.59 7.61 31.30
N SER A 56 -8.12 8.43 32.22
CA SER A 56 -8.29 8.04 33.63
C SER A 56 -9.34 6.95 33.90
N SER A 57 -10.19 6.59 32.93
CA SER A 57 -11.31 5.66 33.14
C SER A 57 -11.05 4.21 32.74
N ASN A 58 -9.88 3.85 32.20
CA ASN A 58 -9.54 2.45 31.89
C ASN A 58 -8.12 2.11 32.33
N SER A 59 -7.99 1.60 33.56
CA SER A 59 -6.74 1.24 34.17
C SER A 59 -6.48 -0.29 34.18
N VAL A 60 -5.18 -0.59 34.13
CA VAL A 60 -4.46 -1.78 34.64
C VAL A 60 -4.40 -3.07 33.79
N VAL A 61 -3.25 -3.29 33.11
CA VAL A 61 -2.59 -4.62 33.07
C VAL A 61 -1.06 -4.47 33.17
N LYS A 62 -0.47 -5.26 34.08
CA LYS A 62 0.94 -5.31 34.51
C LYS A 62 1.91 -5.73 33.39
N LYS A 63 3.05 -5.02 33.28
CA LYS A 63 4.22 -5.39 32.44
C LYS A 63 4.92 -6.64 33.01
N LYS A 64 5.09 -7.68 32.19
CA LYS A 64 6.14 -8.71 32.38
C LYS A 64 7.27 -8.44 31.40
N ASN A 65 8.49 -8.33 31.92
CA ASN A 65 9.72 -8.13 31.16
C ASN A 65 10.05 -9.39 30.34
N PHE A 66 10.09 -9.27 29.02
CA PHE A 66 10.80 -10.21 28.14
C PHE A 66 12.04 -9.49 27.59
N LYS A 67 13.23 -10.01 27.90
CA LYS A 67 14.47 -9.63 27.21
C LYS A 67 14.53 -10.42 25.89
N PRO A 68 14.63 -9.78 24.72
CA PRO A 68 14.84 -10.51 23.48
C PRO A 68 16.28 -11.02 23.42
N GLN A 69 16.47 -12.33 23.32
CA GLN A 69 17.73 -12.93 22.91
C GLN A 69 17.95 -12.64 21.41
N LYS A 70 19.11 -12.08 21.08
CA LYS A 70 19.56 -11.88 19.70
C LYS A 70 20.10 -13.21 19.17
N GLU A 71 19.32 -13.91 18.35
CA GLU A 71 19.87 -14.90 17.42
C GLU A 71 20.22 -14.20 16.11
N THR A 72 21.52 -14.04 15.87
CA THR A 72 22.07 -13.51 14.63
C THR A 72 22.26 -14.64 13.62
N LEU A 73 21.36 -14.71 12.63
CA LEU A 73 21.60 -15.42 11.38
C LEU A 73 22.30 -14.48 10.37
N PRO A 74 23.26 -14.96 9.57
CA PRO A 74 24.07 -14.12 8.70
C PRO A 74 23.23 -13.66 7.49
N LYS A 75 22.77 -12.40 7.51
CA LYS A 75 22.05 -11.79 6.39
C LYS A 75 23.04 -11.31 5.33
N GLN A 76 23.15 -12.04 4.22
CA GLN A 76 23.63 -11.46 2.96
C GLN A 76 22.73 -10.28 2.60
N GLN A 77 23.24 -9.05 2.68
CA GLN A 77 22.51 -7.84 2.35
C GLN A 77 22.22 -7.81 0.84
N LYS A 78 21.00 -8.17 0.43
CA LYS A 78 20.52 -7.87 -0.92
C LYS A 78 20.59 -6.35 -1.13
N LYS A 79 21.40 -5.93 -2.11
CA LYS A 79 21.47 -4.54 -2.55
C LYS A 79 20.14 -4.20 -3.22
N TYR A 80 19.38 -3.27 -2.63
CA TYR A 80 18.13 -2.75 -3.18
C TYR A 80 18.43 -1.44 -3.90
N GLU A 81 17.69 -1.18 -4.97
CA GLU A 81 17.84 0.04 -5.78
C GLU A 81 16.74 1.07 -5.49
N CYS A 82 15.64 0.60 -4.92
CA CYS A 82 14.52 1.44 -4.54
C CYS A 82 13.94 1.04 -3.19
N THR A 83 13.21 1.97 -2.61
CA THR A 83 12.34 1.69 -1.47
C THR A 83 10.92 2.11 -1.79
N ILE A 84 9.93 1.44 -1.22
CA ILE A 84 8.52 1.80 -1.37
C ILE A 84 7.86 2.03 -0.02
N SER A 85 7.13 3.13 0.11
CA SER A 85 6.42 3.47 1.34
C SER A 85 5.18 2.60 1.51
N VAL A 86 4.78 2.38 2.76
CA VAL A 86 3.50 1.73 3.10
C VAL A 86 2.32 2.45 2.44
N GLN A 87 2.34 3.78 2.42
CA GLN A 87 1.31 4.58 1.78
C GLN A 87 1.17 4.25 0.29
N THR A 88 2.27 4.17 -0.45
CA THR A 88 2.26 3.80 -1.88
C THR A 88 1.65 2.40 -2.07
N ILE A 89 2.02 1.43 -1.23
CA ILE A 89 1.47 0.07 -1.28
C ILE A 89 -0.05 0.09 -1.04
N LEU A 90 -0.50 0.80 -0.01
CA LEU A 90 -1.92 0.87 0.34
C LEU A 90 -2.74 1.56 -0.75
N LYS A 91 -2.26 2.66 -1.32
CA LYS A 91 -2.95 3.38 -2.40
C LYS A 91 -3.08 2.53 -3.66
N THR A 92 -1.98 1.90 -4.10
CA THR A 92 -1.98 1.03 -5.29
C THR A 92 -2.88 -0.20 -5.09
N ALA A 93 -2.81 -0.84 -3.92
CA ALA A 93 -3.66 -1.96 -3.57
C ALA A 93 -5.14 -1.59 -3.48
N ALA A 94 -5.48 -0.47 -2.84
CA ALA A 94 -6.85 0.01 -2.75
C ALA A 94 -7.43 0.31 -4.13
N HIS A 95 -6.68 0.98 -5.00
CA HIS A 95 -7.11 1.27 -6.37
C HIS A 95 -7.37 -0.02 -7.17
N ALA A 96 -6.46 -0.99 -7.11
CA ALA A 96 -6.64 -2.28 -7.79
C ALA A 96 -7.86 -3.06 -7.24
N LEU A 97 -8.01 -3.11 -5.91
CA LEU A 97 -9.12 -3.81 -5.25
C LEU A 97 -10.48 -3.14 -5.48
N LYS A 98 -10.53 -1.83 -5.74
CA LYS A 98 -11.77 -1.14 -6.11
C LYS A 98 -12.44 -1.79 -7.32
N TYR A 99 -11.64 -2.22 -8.30
CA TYR A 99 -12.13 -2.79 -9.57
C TYR A 99 -11.98 -4.30 -9.70
N ALA A 100 -11.17 -4.93 -8.86
CA ALA A 100 -10.96 -6.38 -8.87
C ALA A 100 -10.91 -6.91 -7.44
N ASN A 101 -12.06 -7.34 -6.92
CA ASN A 101 -12.19 -7.95 -5.60
C ASN A 101 -13.22 -9.08 -5.60
N SER A 102 -13.35 -9.79 -4.47
CA SER A 102 -14.24 -10.94 -4.31
C SER A 102 -15.73 -10.66 -4.47
N ASN A 103 -16.15 -9.40 -4.37
CA ASN A 103 -17.55 -8.99 -4.54
C ASN A 103 -17.89 -8.67 -6.01
N ILE A 104 -16.89 -8.56 -6.88
CA ILE A 104 -17.03 -8.32 -8.31
C ILE A 104 -16.79 -9.65 -9.04
N PRO A 105 -17.70 -10.11 -9.92
CA PRO A 105 -17.46 -11.29 -10.74
C PRO A 105 -16.16 -11.16 -11.54
N ARG A 106 -15.38 -12.24 -11.65
CA ARG A 106 -14.02 -12.19 -12.24
C ARG A 106 -14.02 -11.71 -13.68
N GLU A 107 -15.07 -12.04 -14.43
CA GLU A 107 -15.30 -11.60 -15.82
C GLU A 107 -15.52 -10.09 -15.95
N LYS A 108 -15.75 -9.38 -14.84
CA LYS A 108 -15.90 -7.92 -14.77
C LYS A 108 -14.68 -7.22 -14.16
N TRP A 109 -13.63 -7.96 -13.80
CA TRP A 109 -12.41 -7.34 -13.28
C TRP A 109 -11.74 -6.53 -14.39
N ILE A 110 -11.34 -5.31 -14.06
CA ILE A 110 -10.68 -4.39 -14.98
C ILE A 110 -9.32 -3.94 -14.43
N GLU A 111 -8.43 -3.59 -15.34
CA GLU A 111 -7.11 -3.08 -14.99
C GLU A 111 -7.19 -1.61 -14.59
N VAL A 112 -6.27 -1.21 -13.72
CA VAL A 112 -6.11 0.18 -13.29
C VAL A 112 -4.74 0.69 -13.67
N ILE A 113 -4.58 2.00 -13.80
CA ILE A 113 -3.28 2.65 -14.01
C ILE A 113 -3.12 3.87 -13.10
N GLY A 114 -1.88 4.16 -12.73
CA GLY A 114 -1.56 5.41 -12.05
C GLY A 114 -0.09 5.78 -12.09
N LEU A 115 0.22 6.93 -11.51
CA LEU A 115 1.58 7.46 -11.43
C LEU A 115 2.23 7.11 -10.10
N LEU A 116 3.53 6.89 -10.13
CA LEU A 116 4.36 6.77 -8.94
C LEU A 116 5.17 8.05 -8.74
N ALA A 117 5.14 8.58 -7.52
CA ALA A 117 5.88 9.77 -7.15
C ALA A 117 6.87 9.48 -6.02
N GLY A 118 8.01 10.15 -6.07
CA GLY A 118 9.09 9.85 -5.18
C GLY A 118 10.20 10.88 -5.15
N LYS A 119 11.27 10.49 -4.47
CA LYS A 119 12.50 11.28 -4.30
C LYS A 119 13.71 10.39 -4.55
N LEU A 120 14.78 10.98 -5.08
CA LEU A 120 16.06 10.33 -5.24
C LEU A 120 16.97 10.80 -4.11
N ASP A 121 17.53 9.87 -3.33
CA ASP A 121 18.47 10.25 -2.27
C ASP A 121 19.90 10.51 -2.81
N LYS A 122 20.77 10.97 -1.91
CA LYS A 122 22.19 11.21 -2.20
C LYS A 122 22.94 9.93 -2.61
N ASN A 123 22.48 8.77 -2.15
CA ASN A 123 23.03 7.46 -2.47
C ASN A 123 22.45 6.87 -3.76
N LYS A 124 21.70 7.68 -4.54
CA LYS A 124 21.10 7.31 -5.81
C LYS A 124 20.02 6.21 -5.70
N ILE A 125 19.46 6.00 -4.51
CA ILE A 125 18.33 5.12 -4.21
C ILE A 125 17.03 5.88 -4.46
N LEU A 126 16.13 5.26 -5.22
CA LEU A 126 14.81 5.83 -5.49
C LEU A 126 13.84 5.48 -4.36
N HIS A 127 13.29 6.49 -3.70
CA HIS A 127 12.21 6.33 -2.73
C HIS A 127 10.86 6.60 -3.40
N LEU A 128 10.08 5.55 -3.65
CA LEU A 128 8.66 5.66 -3.99
C LEU A 128 7.91 6.06 -2.72
N GLU A 129 7.43 7.29 -2.68
CA GLU A 129 6.80 7.87 -1.49
C GLU A 129 5.27 7.91 -1.63
N ASP A 130 4.75 8.06 -2.85
CA ASP A 130 3.32 8.16 -3.08
C ASP A 130 2.86 7.55 -4.41
N ALA A 131 1.57 7.28 -4.53
CA ALA A 131 0.91 6.82 -5.74
C ALA A 131 -0.34 7.65 -6.04
N TYR A 132 -0.59 7.88 -7.33
CA TYR A 132 -1.68 8.72 -7.82
C TYR A 132 -2.54 7.92 -8.81
N PRO A 133 -3.72 7.43 -8.39
CA PRO A 133 -4.68 6.71 -9.25
C PRO A 133 -5.13 7.57 -10.44
N MET A 134 -4.75 7.19 -11.67
CA MET A 134 -5.05 8.00 -12.87
C MET A 134 -6.26 7.53 -13.65
N GLY A 135 -6.68 6.28 -13.46
CA GLY A 135 -7.90 5.75 -14.08
C GLY A 135 -7.87 4.24 -14.21
N HIS A 136 -8.86 3.72 -14.93
CA HIS A 136 -9.10 2.31 -15.13
C HIS A 136 -9.51 2.01 -16.58
N GLY A 137 -9.33 0.77 -17.03
CA GLY A 137 -9.65 0.37 -18.39
C GLY A 137 -9.37 -1.10 -18.68
N THR A 138 -9.44 -1.45 -19.97
CA THR A 138 -9.04 -2.78 -20.45
C THR A 138 -7.53 -2.82 -20.71
N ALA A 139 -6.94 -4.01 -20.66
CA ALA A 139 -5.51 -4.30 -20.80
C ALA A 139 -4.80 -3.69 -22.04
N ILE A 140 -5.56 -3.17 -23.00
CA ILE A 140 -5.05 -2.65 -24.28
C ILE A 140 -5.18 -1.11 -24.34
N THR A 141 -6.01 -0.47 -23.51
CA THR A 141 -6.40 0.95 -23.67
C THR A 141 -6.53 1.72 -22.36
N VAL A 142 -5.73 1.42 -21.35
CA VAL A 142 -5.60 2.34 -20.21
C VAL A 142 -4.74 3.54 -20.62
N LYS A 143 -5.39 4.49 -21.31
CA LYS A 143 -4.83 5.81 -21.60
C LYS A 143 -5.38 6.76 -20.55
N ILE A 144 -4.54 7.66 -20.05
CA ILE A 144 -4.96 8.73 -19.17
C ILE A 144 -5.86 9.65 -20.00
N ARG A 145 -7.18 9.56 -19.78
CA ARG A 145 -8.19 10.12 -20.69
C ARG A 145 -8.29 11.63 -20.56
N ASN A 146 -7.94 12.18 -19.39
CA ASN A 146 -8.09 13.59 -19.08
C ASN A 146 -6.74 14.27 -18.74
N PRO A 147 -6.27 15.22 -19.57
CA PRO A 147 -5.09 16.04 -19.27
C PRO A 147 -5.16 16.81 -17.95
N ASP A 148 -6.35 17.18 -17.49
CA ASP A 148 -6.54 17.94 -16.24
C ASP A 148 -6.16 17.11 -15.01
N ASN A 149 -6.33 15.80 -15.09
CA ASN A 149 -6.01 14.85 -14.03
C ASN A 149 -4.51 14.69 -13.85
N HIS A 150 -3.79 14.64 -14.97
CA HIS A 150 -2.34 14.78 -14.97
C HIS A 150 -1.88 16.09 -14.36
N ALA A 151 -2.51 17.21 -14.73
CA ALA A 151 -2.11 18.53 -14.22
C ALA A 151 -2.34 18.65 -12.71
N ARG A 152 -3.44 18.10 -12.18
CA ARG A 152 -3.73 18.11 -10.75
C ARG A 152 -2.77 17.20 -9.98
N ALA A 153 -2.54 15.96 -10.43
CA ALA A 153 -1.55 15.07 -9.84
C ALA A 153 -0.16 15.68 -9.85
N PHE A 154 0.24 16.31 -10.97
CA PHE A 154 1.52 16.98 -11.09
C PHE A 154 1.68 18.13 -10.09
N LYS A 155 0.65 18.98 -9.92
CA LYS A 155 0.64 20.04 -8.91
C LYS A 155 0.82 19.50 -7.48
N GLU A 156 0.14 18.41 -7.14
CA GLU A 156 0.27 17.78 -5.82
C GLU A 156 1.67 17.15 -5.61
N ILE A 157 2.19 16.46 -6.62
CA ILE A 157 3.56 15.90 -6.62
C ILE A 157 4.59 17.01 -6.37
N GLN A 158 4.47 18.14 -7.07
CA GLN A 158 5.35 19.29 -6.89
C GLN A 158 5.23 19.91 -5.50
N LYS A 159 4.01 20.06 -4.98
CA LYS A 159 3.77 20.55 -3.60
C LYS A 159 4.49 19.69 -2.57
N ASN A 160 4.53 18.37 -2.79
CA ASN A 160 5.21 17.42 -1.92
C ASN A 160 6.74 17.33 -2.14
N LYS A 161 7.29 18.16 -3.03
CA LYS A 161 8.71 18.16 -3.45
C LYS A 161 9.15 16.78 -3.98
N GLN A 162 8.26 16.12 -4.71
CA GLN A 162 8.48 14.83 -5.35
C GLN A 162 8.54 15.02 -6.87
N PHE A 163 8.94 13.97 -7.59
CA PHE A 163 8.84 13.90 -9.05
C PHE A 163 8.19 12.59 -9.48
N ILE A 164 7.65 12.55 -10.70
CA ILE A 164 7.12 11.34 -11.32
C ILE A 164 8.30 10.41 -11.61
N CYS A 165 8.35 9.29 -10.91
CA CYS A 165 9.47 8.36 -10.94
C CYS A 165 9.08 7.00 -11.55
N GLY A 166 7.88 6.91 -12.09
CA GLY A 166 7.34 5.68 -12.64
C GLY A 166 5.83 5.70 -12.76
N TRP A 167 5.29 4.52 -12.97
CA TRP A 167 3.86 4.27 -13.10
C TRP A 167 3.53 2.90 -12.51
N TYR A 168 2.27 2.65 -12.27
CA TYR A 168 1.79 1.33 -11.88
C TYR A 168 0.55 0.95 -12.65
N HIS A 169 0.33 -0.34 -12.82
CA HIS A 169 -0.93 -0.88 -13.30
C HIS A 169 -1.26 -2.21 -12.62
N SER A 170 -2.53 -2.62 -12.73
CA SER A 170 -2.97 -3.90 -12.18
C SER A 170 -3.10 -5.00 -13.23
N HIS A 171 -2.81 -6.23 -12.80
CA HIS A 171 -3.01 -7.47 -13.55
C HIS A 171 -3.93 -8.39 -12.75
N PRO A 172 -5.26 -8.18 -12.76
CA PRO A 172 -6.20 -8.97 -11.96
C PRO A 172 -6.17 -10.46 -12.33
N SER A 173 -5.50 -11.29 -11.52
CA SER A 173 -5.32 -12.73 -11.76
C SER A 173 -4.46 -13.11 -12.98
N TYR A 174 -3.66 -12.20 -13.54
CA TYR A 174 -2.75 -12.56 -14.66
C TYR A 174 -1.34 -12.93 -14.19
N GLY A 175 -0.96 -12.53 -12.97
CA GLY A 175 0.41 -12.65 -12.51
C GLY A 175 1.20 -11.34 -12.60
N LEU A 176 2.44 -11.39 -12.13
CA LEU A 176 3.31 -10.23 -12.01
C LEU A 176 4.41 -10.30 -13.08
N PHE A 177 4.11 -9.75 -14.25
CA PHE A 177 5.00 -9.69 -15.41
C PHE A 177 4.71 -8.42 -16.22
N MET A 178 5.58 -8.10 -17.18
CA MET A 178 5.34 -7.01 -18.14
C MET A 178 4.96 -7.59 -19.51
N SER A 179 3.84 -7.14 -20.07
CA SER A 179 3.45 -7.39 -21.47
C SER A 179 4.37 -6.65 -22.45
N LYS A 180 4.21 -6.88 -23.77
CA LYS A 180 4.98 -6.14 -24.79
C LYS A 180 4.61 -4.66 -24.77
N GLU A 181 3.35 -4.36 -24.58
CA GLU A 181 2.79 -3.02 -24.43
C GLU A 181 3.36 -2.32 -23.19
N ASP A 182 3.46 -3.05 -22.07
CA ASP A 182 4.05 -2.52 -20.83
C ASP A 182 5.54 -2.21 -21.02
N VAL A 183 6.29 -3.08 -21.69
CA VAL A 183 7.71 -2.83 -22.04
C VAL A 183 7.83 -1.60 -22.94
N GLY A 184 6.93 -1.42 -23.90
CA GLY A 184 6.88 -0.23 -24.77
C GLY A 184 6.66 1.05 -23.97
N THR A 185 5.65 1.07 -23.10
CA THR A 185 5.35 2.19 -22.20
C THR A 185 6.52 2.48 -21.27
N GLN A 186 7.05 1.44 -20.62
CA GLN A 186 8.17 1.56 -19.70
C GLN A 186 9.45 2.08 -20.39
N SER A 187 9.67 1.71 -21.65
CA SER A 187 10.78 2.24 -22.45
C SER A 187 10.66 3.75 -22.70
N VAL A 188 9.45 4.28 -22.85
CA VAL A 188 9.21 5.73 -22.95
C VAL A 188 9.54 6.41 -21.64
N TYR A 189 9.06 5.89 -20.52
CA TYR A 189 9.39 6.41 -19.18
C TYR A 189 10.90 6.37 -18.91
N GLN A 190 11.59 5.29 -19.28
CA GLN A 190 13.04 5.16 -19.12
C GLN A 190 13.86 6.08 -20.02
N ARG A 191 13.32 6.50 -21.17
CA ARG A 191 13.96 7.53 -22.02
C ARG A 191 13.85 8.92 -21.41
N LEU A 192 12.77 9.21 -20.69
CA LEU A 192 12.61 10.47 -19.94
C LEU A 192 13.47 10.47 -18.67
N TRP A 193 13.52 9.34 -17.97
CA TRP A 193 14.34 9.15 -16.79
C TRP A 193 14.79 7.69 -16.65
N ASP A 194 16.08 7.44 -16.77
CA ASP A 194 16.72 6.12 -16.85
C ASP A 194 16.33 5.15 -15.71
N LYS A 195 16.03 5.69 -14.54
CA LYS A 195 15.66 4.94 -13.33
C LYS A 195 14.17 4.73 -13.12
N ALA A 196 13.33 5.19 -14.04
CA ALA A 196 11.88 5.04 -13.93
C ALA A 196 11.50 3.58 -13.71
N VAL A 197 10.42 3.34 -12.95
CA VAL A 197 9.98 1.99 -12.59
C VAL A 197 8.52 1.76 -12.96
N ALA A 198 8.21 0.58 -13.47
CA ALA A 198 6.85 0.08 -13.59
C ALA A 198 6.52 -0.84 -12.39
N LEU A 199 5.46 -0.55 -11.64
CA LEU A 199 4.95 -1.43 -10.60
C LEU A 199 3.73 -2.18 -11.14
N VAL A 200 3.79 -3.50 -11.15
CA VAL A 200 2.64 -4.35 -11.52
C VAL A 200 2.06 -4.92 -10.24
N ILE A 201 0.76 -4.74 -10.03
CA ILE A 201 0.02 -5.26 -8.87
C ILE A 201 -1.07 -6.24 -9.30
N ASP A 202 -1.08 -7.43 -8.72
CA ASP A 202 -2.14 -8.40 -8.89
C ASP A 202 -2.97 -8.45 -7.59
N PRO A 203 -4.17 -7.85 -7.56
CA PRO A 203 -5.02 -7.84 -6.36
C PRO A 203 -5.41 -9.25 -5.90
N TYR A 204 -5.40 -10.24 -6.79
CA TYR A 204 -5.66 -11.64 -6.43
C TYR A 204 -4.53 -12.24 -5.58
N GLN A 205 -3.32 -11.73 -5.70
CA GLN A 205 -2.15 -12.19 -4.94
C GLN A 205 -2.00 -11.49 -3.58
N ILE A 206 -2.86 -10.53 -3.24
CA ILE A 206 -2.92 -9.89 -1.92
C ILE A 206 -3.66 -10.82 -0.95
N ASN A 207 -2.97 -11.89 -0.54
CA ASN A 207 -3.58 -13.04 0.14
C ASN A 207 -2.99 -13.32 1.54
N GLY A 208 -2.22 -12.39 2.09
CA GLY A 208 -1.58 -12.52 3.40
C GLY A 208 -0.20 -13.17 3.36
N LYS A 209 0.24 -13.65 2.19
CA LYS A 209 1.60 -14.20 1.97
C LYS A 209 2.46 -13.31 1.08
N SER A 210 1.82 -12.54 0.21
CA SER A 210 2.46 -11.58 -0.68
C SER A 210 1.78 -10.23 -0.58
N PHE A 211 2.53 -9.16 -0.80
CA PHE A 211 1.98 -7.83 -1.05
C PHE A 211 1.26 -7.73 -2.41
N GLY A 212 1.41 -8.77 -3.26
CA GLY A 212 0.75 -8.87 -4.55
C GLY A 212 1.32 -7.95 -5.62
N PHE A 213 2.54 -7.43 -5.48
CA PHE A 213 3.16 -6.58 -6.51
C PHE A 213 4.64 -6.89 -6.72
N LYS A 214 5.14 -6.50 -7.90
CA LYS A 214 6.56 -6.46 -8.26
C LYS A 214 6.87 -5.18 -9.02
N MET A 215 8.17 -4.87 -9.11
CA MET A 215 8.68 -3.68 -9.77
C MET A 215 9.61 -4.09 -10.90
N PHE A 216 9.51 -3.42 -12.05
CA PHE A 216 10.20 -3.81 -13.28
C PHE A 216 10.81 -2.61 -14.00
N ARG A 217 11.85 -2.90 -14.79
CA ARG A 217 12.40 -2.03 -15.83
C ARG A 217 12.50 -2.79 -17.14
N ALA A 218 12.28 -2.09 -18.24
CA ALA A 218 12.54 -2.60 -19.58
C ALA A 218 14.05 -2.62 -19.85
N ASP A 219 14.52 -3.70 -20.48
CA ASP A 219 15.80 -3.77 -21.16
C ASP A 219 15.65 -3.16 -22.56
N LEU A 220 16.22 -1.96 -22.73
CA LEU A 220 16.08 -1.16 -23.95
C LEU A 220 16.76 -1.80 -25.17
N ASN A 221 17.60 -2.82 -24.98
CA ASN A 221 18.37 -3.43 -26.07
C ASN A 221 17.65 -4.61 -26.74
N ASN A 222 16.84 -5.36 -25.99
CA ASN A 222 16.24 -6.61 -26.46
C ASN A 222 14.71 -6.68 -26.24
N GLY A 223 14.10 -5.67 -25.64
CA GLY A 223 12.66 -5.66 -25.37
C GLY A 223 12.22 -6.63 -24.26
N ASN A 224 13.15 -7.11 -23.44
CA ASN A 224 12.84 -7.87 -22.23
C ASN A 224 12.64 -6.92 -21.04
N TRP A 225 12.42 -7.50 -19.85
CA TRP A 225 12.29 -6.76 -18.60
C TRP A 225 13.06 -7.45 -17.48
N ASN A 226 13.46 -6.66 -16.48
CA ASN A 226 14.17 -7.12 -15.29
C ASN A 226 13.41 -6.67 -14.03
N GLU A 227 13.37 -7.53 -13.01
CA GLU A 227 12.84 -7.17 -11.70
C GLU A 227 13.78 -6.19 -10.98
N VAL A 228 13.21 -5.13 -10.41
CA VAL A 228 13.94 -4.13 -9.63
C VAL A 228 13.88 -4.53 -8.15
N PRO A 229 15.02 -4.80 -7.49
CA PRO A 229 15.03 -5.16 -6.07
C PRO A 229 14.68 -3.94 -5.21
N PHE A 230 13.68 -4.12 -4.34
CA PHE A 230 13.16 -3.05 -3.48
C PHE A 230 13.15 -3.41 -2.00
N MET A 231 13.10 -2.38 -1.15
CA MET A 231 12.87 -2.49 0.29
C MET A 231 11.58 -1.75 0.68
N ILE A 232 10.78 -2.34 1.56
CA ILE A 232 9.58 -1.68 2.08
C ILE A 232 9.97 -0.78 3.25
N LYS A 233 9.58 0.49 3.18
CA LYS A 233 9.83 1.50 4.21
C LYS A 233 8.58 1.66 5.08
N GLY A 234 8.65 1.12 6.29
CA GLY A 234 7.58 1.16 7.30
C GLY A 234 7.26 -0.23 7.86
N ALA A 235 6.40 -0.29 8.86
CA ALA A 235 5.94 -1.54 9.47
C ALA A 235 4.57 -1.92 8.89
N VAL A 236 4.57 -2.80 7.89
CA VAL A 236 3.36 -3.52 7.47
C VAL A 236 3.66 -5.00 7.41
N ASP A 237 2.93 -5.76 8.21
CA ASP A 237 2.92 -7.20 8.10
C ASP A 237 2.01 -7.59 6.91
N VAL A 238 2.57 -8.40 6.01
CA VAL A 238 1.84 -8.94 4.86
C VAL A 238 0.59 -9.69 5.31
N SER A 239 0.66 -10.35 6.47
CA SER A 239 -0.41 -11.20 6.99
C SER A 239 -1.69 -10.42 7.29
N VAL A 240 -1.56 -9.16 7.73
CA VAL A 240 -2.70 -8.30 8.11
C VAL A 240 -3.23 -7.48 6.94
N LEU A 241 -2.47 -7.37 5.85
CA LEU A 241 -2.80 -6.53 4.71
C LEU A 241 -4.18 -6.82 4.09
N PRO A 242 -4.60 -8.09 3.86
CA PRO A 242 -5.92 -8.36 3.28
C PRO A 242 -7.06 -7.94 4.20
N GLU A 243 -6.92 -8.12 5.52
CA GLU A 243 -7.96 -7.74 6.50
C GLU A 243 -8.04 -6.22 6.65
N PHE A 244 -6.88 -5.54 6.64
CA PHE A 244 -6.82 -4.09 6.65
C PHE A 244 -7.43 -3.47 5.39
N LEU A 245 -7.10 -3.99 4.21
CA LEU A 245 -7.66 -3.51 2.93
C LEU A 245 -9.18 -3.73 2.87
N LYS A 246 -9.68 -4.86 3.36
CA LYS A 246 -11.13 -5.12 3.48
C LYS A 246 -11.82 -4.17 4.46
N PHE A 247 -11.13 -3.66 5.47
CA PHE A 247 -11.70 -2.69 6.40
C PHE A 247 -11.78 -1.29 5.80
N ILE A 248 -10.78 -0.86 5.04
CA ILE A 248 -10.77 0.47 4.43
C ILE A 248 -11.70 0.55 3.20
N ASN A 249 -11.91 -0.55 2.47
CA ASN A 249 -12.69 -0.54 1.22
C ASN A 249 -14.17 -0.11 1.40
N PRO A 250 -14.92 -0.58 2.40
CA PRO A 250 -16.30 -0.11 2.66
C PRO A 250 -16.37 1.34 3.15
N LEU A 251 -15.34 1.84 3.85
CA LEU A 251 -15.24 3.25 4.22
C LEU A 251 -15.06 4.16 2.99
N THR A 252 -14.78 3.57 1.83
CA THR A 252 -14.65 4.24 0.55
C THR A 252 -15.86 4.10 -0.37
N GLU A 253 -16.97 3.47 0.08
CA GLU A 253 -18.26 3.40 -0.63
C GLU A 253 -18.87 4.80 -0.81
N GLY A 254 -18.39 5.54 -1.81
CA GLY A 254 -18.87 6.85 -2.24
C GLY A 254 -18.01 8.05 -1.83
N LYS A 255 -16.99 7.87 -0.97
CA LYS A 255 -15.94 8.87 -0.71
C LYS A 255 -14.62 8.15 -0.52
N ALA A 256 -13.86 8.00 -1.60
CA ALA A 256 -12.57 7.35 -1.56
C ALA A 256 -11.57 8.17 -0.74
N LEU A 257 -10.82 7.51 0.15
CA LEU A 257 -9.65 8.12 0.81
C LEU A 257 -8.65 8.63 -0.24
N PHE A 258 -8.70 8.06 -1.46
CA PHE A 258 -7.92 8.42 -2.63
C PHE A 258 -8.81 8.34 -3.86
N LEU A 259 -9.48 9.45 -4.20
CA LEU A 259 -10.23 9.58 -5.45
C LEU A 259 -9.29 9.29 -6.63
N GLU A 260 -9.76 8.50 -7.58
CA GLU A 260 -9.24 8.63 -8.94
C GLU A 260 -9.48 10.05 -9.40
N TYR A 261 -8.48 10.62 -10.08
CA TYR A 261 -8.65 11.94 -10.64
C TYR A 261 -9.78 11.97 -11.69
N ASP A 262 -10.16 10.81 -12.23
CA ASP A 262 -11.27 10.64 -13.19
C ASP A 262 -12.68 10.67 -12.55
N GLU A 263 -12.81 10.66 -11.21
CA GLU A 263 -14.10 10.69 -10.51
C GLU A 263 -14.35 12.08 -9.87
N GLU A 264 -15.17 12.90 -10.55
CA GLU A 264 -15.83 14.08 -9.95
C GLU A 264 -17.09 13.68 -9.17
#